data_AF-X0T186-F1
#
_entry.id   AF-X0T186-F1
#
_cell.length_a   1.000
_cell.length_b   1.000
_cell.length_c   1.000
_cell.angle_alpha   90.00
_cell.angle_beta   90.00
_cell.angle_gamma   90.00
#
_symmetry.space_group_name_H-M   'P 1'
#
loop_
_entity.id
_entity.type
_entity.pdbx_description
1 polymer ?
#
loop_
_entity_poly.entity_id
_entity_poly.type
_entity_poly.pdbx_seq_one_letter_code
_entity_poly.pdbx_strand_id
1 'polypeptide(L)' 'GVEEIGDDHWKVIKYLQDYYKQYGLAPMIRLLTKKTGFKLKYIYELFPSGPAKGACKMAGLPKPTGCV' A
#
# COMPACT_ATOMS: atom_id res chain seq x y z
N GLY A 1 3.75 -0.68 -14.30
CA GLY A 1 4.51 -1.91 -14.07
C GLY A 1 3.89 -2.79 -13.02
N VAL A 2 2.56 -2.98 -13.07
CA VAL A 2 1.83 -4.11 -12.48
C VAL A 2 0.71 -4.34 -13.50
N GLU A 3 0.85 -5.33 -14.36
CA GLU A 3 -0.13 -5.63 -15.41
C GLU A 3 -1.29 -6.50 -14.89
N GLU A 4 -1.07 -7.23 -13.79
CA GLU A 4 -2.10 -8.01 -13.10
C GLU A 4 -2.22 -7.64 -11.63
N ILE A 5 -3.43 -7.23 -11.23
CA ILE A 5 -3.78 -6.94 -9.84
C ILE A 5 -4.36 -8.23 -9.24
N GLY A 6 -3.53 -8.98 -8.51
CA GLY A 6 -3.99 -10.17 -7.80
C GLY A 6 -4.80 -9.83 -6.54
N ASP A 7 -5.37 -10.85 -5.91
CA ASP A 7 -6.05 -10.72 -4.61
C ASP A 7 -5.16 -10.09 -3.54
N ASP A 8 -3.87 -10.40 -3.54
CA ASP A 8 -2.90 -9.85 -2.59
C ASP A 8 -2.69 -8.35 -2.78
N HIS A 9 -2.65 -7.87 -4.03
CA HIS A 9 -2.61 -6.43 -4.33
C HIS A 9 -3.88 -5.74 -3.85
N TRP A 10 -5.05 -6.34 -4.13
CA TRP A 10 -6.34 -5.80 -3.68
C TRP A 10 -6.44 -5.74 -2.17
N LYS A 11 -5.87 -6.72 -1.45
CA LYS A 11 -5.83 -6.74 0.01
C LYS A 11 -5.04 -5.54 0.58
N VAL A 12 -3.89 -5.24 -0.02
CA VAL A 12 -3.07 -4.06 0.32
C VAL A 12 -3.83 -2.77 -0.02
N ILE A 13 -4.38 -2.68 -1.24
CA ILE A 13 -5.09 -1.49 -1.73
C ILE A 13 -6.33 -1.18 -0.89
N LYS A 14 -7.20 -2.17 -0.64
CA LYS A 14 -8.40 -1.99 0.18
C LYS A 14 -8.05 -1.53 1.58
N TYR A 15 -6.99 -2.10 2.18
CA TYR A 15 -6.55 -1.68 3.49
C TYR A 15 -6.05 -0.22 3.49
N LEU A 16 -5.28 0.19 2.48
CA LEU A 16 -4.84 1.58 2.34
C LEU A 16 -6.04 2.54 2.20
N GLN A 17 -7.03 2.18 1.40
CA GLN A 17 -8.24 2.97 1.21
C GLN A 17 -9.07 3.08 2.49
N ASP A 18 -9.27 1.96 3.19
CA ASP A 18 -10.02 1.90 4.45
C ASP A 18 -9.33 2.74 5.54
N TYR A 19 -8.01 2.56 5.68
CA TYR A 19 -7.22 3.35 6.63
C TYR A 19 -7.24 4.84 6.29
N TYR A 20 -7.13 5.20 5.01
CA TYR A 20 -7.22 6.59 4.59
C TYR A 20 -8.61 7.19 4.81
N LYS A 21 -9.69 6.43 4.59
CA LYS A 21 -11.05 6.88 4.92
C LYS A 21 -11.24 7.10 6.41
N GLN A 22 -10.60 6.29 7.26
CA GLN A 22 -10.74 6.37 8.70
C GLN A 22 -9.86 7.47 9.33
N TYR A 23 -8.63 7.65 8.85
CA TYR A 23 -7.62 8.53 9.48
C TYR A 23 -7.24 9.74 8.61
N GLY A 24 -7.62 9.78 7.34
CA GLY A 24 -7.27 10.85 6.39
C GLY A 24 -5.81 10.84 5.93
N LEU A 25 -5.03 9.80 6.28
CA LEU A 25 -3.59 9.71 6.00
C LEU A 25 -3.17 8.28 5.66
N ALA A 26 -2.05 8.13 4.97
CA ALA A 26 -1.53 6.82 4.59
C ALA A 26 -0.94 6.08 5.82
N PRO A 27 -1.21 4.79 6.00
CA PRO A 27 -0.66 4.04 7.13
C PRO A 27 0.84 3.85 7.00
N MET A 28 1.51 3.71 8.14
CA MET A 28 2.90 3.26 8.17
C MET A 28 3.04 1.84 7.60
N ILE A 29 4.17 1.57 6.93
CA ILE A 29 4.52 0.25 6.40
C ILE A 29 4.38 -0.84 7.47
N ARG A 30 4.71 -0.53 8.73
CA ARG A 30 4.63 -1.49 9.85
C ARG A 30 3.18 -1.87 10.21
N LEU A 31 2.22 -0.98 10.03
CA LEU A 31 0.79 -1.30 10.17
C LEU A 31 0.32 -2.12 8.97
N LEU A 32 0.77 -1.76 7.78
CA LEU A 32 0.44 -2.46 6.55
C LEU A 32 0.86 -3.94 6.61
N THR A 33 2.11 -4.22 6.97
CA THR A 33 2.61 -5.59 7.11
C THR A 33 1.87 -6.35 8.21
N LYS A 34 1.57 -5.68 9.34
CA LYS A 34 0.83 -6.30 10.47
C LYS A 34 -0.61 -6.65 10.09
N LYS A 35 -1.31 -5.80 9.34
CA LYS A 35 -2.71 -6.05 8.96
C LYS A 35 -2.82 -7.05 7.82
N THR A 36 -1.97 -6.91 6.80
CA THR A 36 -2.03 -7.77 5.61
C THR A 36 -1.41 -9.14 5.88
N GLY A 37 -0.50 -9.24 6.86
CA GLY A 37 0.30 -10.43 7.15
C GLY A 37 1.50 -10.58 6.22
N PHE A 38 1.70 -9.64 5.28
CA PHE A 38 2.77 -9.72 4.31
C PHE A 38 4.08 -9.18 4.87
N LYS A 39 5.19 -9.84 4.48
CA LYS A 39 6.53 -9.33 4.75
C LYS A 39 6.82 -8.13 3.86
N LEU A 40 7.64 -7.21 4.34
CA LEU A 40 8.04 -6.03 3.56
C LEU A 40 8.59 -6.41 2.19
N LYS A 41 9.46 -7.43 2.13
CA LYS A 41 10.02 -7.95 0.87
C LYS A 41 8.93 -8.37 -0.13
N TYR A 42 7.92 -9.10 0.35
CA TYR A 42 6.80 -9.54 -0.49
C TYR A 42 5.97 -8.37 -1.02
N ILE A 43 5.78 -7.32 -0.21
CA ILE A 43 5.08 -6.11 -0.67
C ILE A 43 5.89 -5.38 -1.76
N TYR A 44 7.22 -5.41 -1.70
CA TYR A 44 8.06 -4.91 -2.80
C TYR A 44 7.99 -5.78 -4.06
N GLU A 45 7.77 -7.10 -3.92
CA GLU A 45 7.52 -7.99 -5.07
C GLU A 45 6.16 -7.70 -5.72
N LEU A 46 5.12 -7.49 -4.90
CA LEU A 46 3.79 -7.08 -5.37
C LEU A 46 3.82 -5.68 -6.00
N PHE A 47 4.48 -4.74 -5.34
CA PHE A 47 4.58 -3.35 -5.76
C PHE A 47 6.05 -2.99 -5.97
N PRO A 48 6.59 -3.08 -7.20
CA PRO A 48 8.00 -2.78 -7.47
C PRO A 48 8.35 -1.31 -7.20
N SER A 49 7.35 -0.42 -7.23
CA SER A 49 7.50 0.98 -6.80
C SER A 49 7.45 1.18 -5.28
N GLY A 50 7.36 0.09 -4.51
CA GLY A 50 7.24 0.07 -3.05
C GLY A 50 5.82 0.32 -2.54
N PRO A 51 5.54 0.01 -1.27
CA PRO A 51 4.23 0.21 -0.64
C PRO A 51 3.78 1.68 -0.62
N ALA A 52 4.68 2.60 -0.26
CA ALA A 52 4.32 4.01 -0.11
C ALA A 52 4.02 4.70 -1.44
N LYS A 53 4.79 4.40 -2.49
CA LYS A 53 4.63 5.06 -3.80
C LYS A 53 3.80 4.23 -4.77
N GLY A 54 4.02 2.92 -4.84
CA GLY A 54 3.26 2.00 -5.69
C GLY A 54 1.85 1.76 -5.16
N ALA A 55 1.74 1.22 -3.94
CA ALA A 55 0.44 0.82 -3.41
C ALA A 55 -0.47 2.02 -3.10
N CYS A 56 0.04 3.12 -2.54
CA CYS A 56 -0.79 4.33 -2.35
C CYS A 56 -1.27 4.94 -3.68
N LYS A 57 -0.42 4.98 -4.71
CA LYS A 57 -0.81 5.46 -6.03
C LYS A 57 -1.91 4.57 -6.63
N MET A 58 -1.77 3.26 -6.49
CA MET A 58 -2.74 2.28 -6.99
C MET A 58 -4.06 2.31 -6.22
N ALA A 59 -3.99 2.63 -4.93
CA ALA A 59 -5.15 2.82 -4.08
C ALA A 59 -5.85 4.18 -4.27
N GLY A 60 -5.32 5.07 -5.11
CA GLY A 60 -5.88 6.39 -5.37
C GLY A 60 -5.66 7.38 -4.23
N LEU A 61 -4.72 7.10 -3.32
CA LEU A 61 -4.37 8.02 -2.23
C LEU A 61 -3.50 9.16 -2.78
N PRO A 62 -3.60 10.37 -2.21
CA PRO A 62 -2.70 11.47 -2.56
C PRO A 62 -1.25 11.06 -2.30
N LYS A 63 -0.34 11.65 -3.09
CA LYS A 63 1.10 11.40 -2.96
C LYS A 63 1.48 11.57 -1.48
N PRO A 64 2.11 10.55 -0.83
CA PRO A 64 2.53 10.70 0.54
C PRO A 64 3.53 11.85 0.62
N THR A 65 3.15 12.91 1.32
CA THR A 65 4.03 14.03 1.67
C THR A 65 4.95 13.56 2.80
N GLY A 66 5.86 12.65 2.49
CA GLY A 66 7.00 12.33 3.34
C GLY A 66 8.24 12.79 2.58
N CYS A 67 8.96 13.77 3.13
CA CYS A 67 10.26 14.17 2.58
C CYS A 67 11.13 12.93 2.34
N VAL A 68 11.75 12.90 1.17
CA VAL A 68 12.92 12.06 0.85
C VAL A 68 14.01 12.25 1.90
#